data_AF-A0AAN8XTW1-F1
#
_entry.id   AF-A0AAN8XTW1-F1
#
_cell.length_a   1.000
_cell.length_b   1.000
_cell.length_c   1.000
_cell.angle_alpha   90.00
_cell.angle_beta   90.00
_cell.angle_gamma   90.00
#
_symmetry.space_group_name_H-M   'P 1'
#
loop_
_entity.id
_entity.type
_entity.pdbx_description
1 polymer ?
#
loop_
_entity_poly.entity_id
_entity_poly.type
_entity_poly.pdbx_seq_one_letter_code
_entity_poly.pdbx_strand_id
1 'polypeptide(L)'
;MRNDPPNHWKNPAHTGPKVAFDTFKHSLLLRRVTARDNGIYRCRMDFRTNPTLEYMANLTVIIPPLWIKLLTNREANSAGRYYTVTCQAAGARPPA
;
A
#
# COMPACT_ATOMS: atom_id res chain seq x y z
N MET A 1 -33.26 13.51 9.87
CA MET A 1 -31.84 13.19 9.62
C MET A 1 -31.61 13.38 8.13
N ARG A 2 -30.85 14.40 7.72
CA ARG A 2 -30.62 14.67 6.28
C ARG A 2 -29.54 13.70 5.79
N ASN A 3 -29.95 12.68 5.05
CA ASN A 3 -29.08 11.73 4.35
C ASN A 3 -28.45 12.38 3.09
N ASP A 4 -27.98 13.62 3.21
CA ASP A 4 -27.28 14.26 2.09
C ASP A 4 -25.90 13.60 1.94
N PRO A 5 -25.53 13.09 0.75
CA PRO A 5 -24.23 12.49 0.54
C PRO A 5 -23.19 13.56 0.85
N PRO A 6 -22.16 13.24 1.66
CA PRO A 6 -21.29 14.28 2.16
C PRO A 6 -20.19 14.55 1.12
N ASN A 7 -20.62 15.05 -0.04
CA ASN A 7 -19.79 15.35 -1.19
C ASN A 7 -18.89 16.57 -0.94
N HIS A 8 -19.16 17.38 0.09
CA HIS A 8 -18.37 18.59 0.39
C HIS A 8 -16.96 18.30 0.94
N TRP A 9 -16.70 17.11 1.46
CA TRP A 9 -15.35 16.70 1.92
C TRP A 9 -14.57 15.92 0.86
N LYS A 10 -15.20 15.59 -0.28
CA LYS A 10 -14.48 15.02 -1.41
C LYS A 10 -13.64 16.12 -2.04
N ASN A 11 -12.34 16.09 -1.80
CA ASN A 11 -11.42 16.99 -2.47
C ASN A 11 -11.17 16.47 -3.91
N PRO A 12 -11.53 17.25 -4.97
CA PRO A 12 -11.31 16.87 -6.37
C PRO A 12 -9.86 16.48 -6.67
N ALA A 13 -8.90 17.13 -5.99
CA ALA A 13 -7.47 16.87 -6.16
C ALA A 13 -7.06 15.45 -5.74
N HIS A 14 -7.86 14.80 -4.89
CA HIS A 14 -7.60 13.44 -4.38
C HIS A 14 -8.65 12.41 -4.83
N THR A 15 -9.68 12.83 -5.55
CA THR A 15 -10.70 11.95 -6.14
C THR A 15 -10.43 11.73 -7.63
N GLY A 16 -9.38 10.96 -7.94
CA GLY A 16 -9.14 10.43 -9.29
C GLY A 16 -9.87 9.09 -9.52
N PRO A 17 -9.79 8.50 -10.72
CA PRO A 17 -10.40 7.18 -11.05
C PRO A 17 -9.88 6.03 -10.17
N LYS A 18 -8.80 6.27 -9.44
CA LYS A 18 -8.13 5.36 -8.53
C LYS A 18 -8.78 5.29 -7.15
N VAL A 19 -9.39 6.38 -6.69
CA VAL A 19 -9.86 6.56 -5.31
C VAL A 19 -11.38 6.67 -5.32
N ALA A 20 -12.06 5.81 -4.57
CA ALA A 20 -13.50 5.87 -4.38
C ALA A 20 -13.83 5.86 -2.90
N PHE A 21 -14.74 6.74 -2.49
CA PHE A 21 -15.27 6.75 -1.13
C PHE A 21 -16.64 6.09 -1.10
N ASP A 22 -16.77 5.00 -0.36
CA ASP A 22 -18.05 4.34 -0.09
C ASP A 22 -18.69 5.03 1.13
N THR A 23 -19.70 5.85 0.85
CA THR A 23 -20.42 6.60 1.89
C THR A 23 -21.34 5.73 2.73
N PHE A 24 -21.74 4.54 2.24
CA PHE A 24 -22.59 3.61 3.00
C PHE A 24 -21.78 2.80 3.99
N LYS A 25 -20.56 2.40 3.60
CA LYS A 25 -19.65 1.62 4.44
C LYS A 25 -18.62 2.49 5.19
N HIS A 26 -18.65 3.80 4.99
CA HIS A 26 -17.66 4.75 5.50
C HIS A 26 -16.21 4.32 5.21
N SER A 27 -15.96 3.81 4.00
CA SER A 27 -14.68 3.21 3.63
C SER A 27 -14.03 3.88 2.42
N LEU A 28 -12.70 3.83 2.40
CA LEU A 28 -11.88 4.31 1.30
C LEU A 28 -11.41 3.12 0.45
N LEU A 29 -11.83 3.10 -0.80
CA LEU A 29 -11.39 2.11 -1.78
C LEU A 29 -10.27 2.71 -2.66
N LEU A 30 -9.10 2.08 -2.61
CA LEU A 30 -7.97 2.42 -3.46
C LEU A 30 -7.73 1.31 -4.49
N ARG A 31 -7.81 1.65 -5.78
CA ARG A 31 -7.61 0.73 -6.90
C ARG A 31 -6.20 0.85 -7.46
N ARG A 32 -5.64 -0.21 -8.07
CA ARG A 32 -4.33 -0.19 -8.74
C ARG A 32 -3.24 0.44 -7.85
N VAL A 33 -3.07 -0.08 -6.64
CA VAL A 33 -2.11 0.42 -5.65
C VAL A 33 -0.69 0.37 -6.23
N THR A 34 0.10 1.39 -5.94
CA THR A 34 1.45 1.65 -6.42
C THR A 34 2.32 2.11 -5.25
N ALA A 35 3.64 2.09 -5.44
CA ALA A 35 4.61 2.59 -4.46
C ALA A 35 4.32 4.01 -3.94
N ARG A 36 3.69 4.86 -4.76
CA ARG A 36 3.35 6.25 -4.42
C ARG A 36 2.21 6.39 -3.43
N ASP A 37 1.41 5.34 -3.23
CA ASP A 37 0.30 5.38 -2.29
C ASP A 37 0.73 5.07 -0.85
N ASN A 38 1.99 4.69 -0.65
CA ASN A 38 2.56 4.45 0.67
C ASN A 38 2.53 5.76 1.49
N GLY A 39 1.98 5.69 2.70
CA GLY A 39 1.90 6.85 3.58
C GLY A 39 0.76 6.75 4.60
N ILE A 40 0.54 7.84 5.33
CA ILE A 40 -0.47 7.93 6.38
C ILE A 40 -1.78 8.45 5.78
N TYR A 41 -2.85 7.68 6.00
CA TYR A 41 -4.22 8.00 5.61
C TYR A 41 -4.98 8.48 6.83
N ARG A 42 -5.89 9.42 6.62
CA ARG A 42 -6.54 10.17 7.69
C ARG A 42 -8.05 10.10 7.53
N CYS A 43 -8.71 9.44 8.47
CA CYS A 43 -10.15 9.45 8.60
C CYS A 43 -10.56 10.61 9.50
N ARG A 44 -11.34 11.54 8.97
CA ARG A 44 -11.82 12.72 9.68
C ARG A 44 -13.33 12.62 9.89
N MET A 45 -13.77 12.79 11.12
CA MET A 45 -15.18 12.84 11.49
C MET A 45 -15.48 14.22 12.09
N ASP A 46 -16.24 15.03 11.37
CA ASP A 46 -16.65 16.36 11.81
C ASP A 46 -18.01 16.31 12.50
N PHE A 47 -18.11 16.97 13.66
CA PHE A 47 -19.34 17.11 14.43
C PHE A 47 -19.76 18.58 14.46
N ARG A 48 -21.08 18.84 14.60
CA ARG A 48 -21.61 20.21 14.60
C ARG A 48 -21.31 20.97 15.89
N THR A 49 -21.30 20.28 17.03
CA THR A 49 -21.17 20.86 18.38
C THR A 49 -20.00 20.28 19.17
N ASN A 50 -19.42 19.17 18.69
CA ASN A 50 -18.29 18.50 19.32
C ASN A 50 -17.02 18.74 18.48
N PRO A 51 -15.83 18.59 19.08
CA PRO A 51 -14.58 18.66 18.32
C PRO A 51 -14.51 17.57 17.24
N THR A 52 -13.86 17.90 16.13
CA THR A 52 -13.52 16.94 15.07
C THR A 52 -12.67 15.82 15.63
N LEU A 53 -13.03 14.58 15.29
CA LEU A 53 -12.22 13.41 15.57
C LEU A 53 -11.41 13.02 14.34
N GLU A 54 -10.19 12.55 14.58
CA GLU A 54 -9.25 12.19 13.55
C GLU A 54 -8.58 10.86 13.89
N TYR A 55 -8.54 9.96 12.92
CA TYR A 55 -7.87 8.68 13.03
C TYR A 55 -6.88 8.51 11.89
N MET A 56 -5.67 8.07 12.21
CA MET A 56 -4.59 7.88 11.24
C MET A 56 -4.32 6.39 11.05
N ALA A 57 -4.20 5.97 9.79
CA ALA A 57 -3.85 4.61 9.39
C ALA A 57 -2.60 4.65 8.50
N ASN A 58 -1.59 3.85 8.80
CA ASN A 58 -0.38 3.77 7.98
C ASN A 58 -0.54 2.70 6.89
N LEU A 59 -0.48 3.10 5.62
CA LEU A 59 -0.50 2.19 4.48
C LEU A 59 0.94 1.94 4.02
N THR A 60 1.47 0.75 4.32
CA THR A 60 2.75 0.29 3.79
C THR A 60 2.53 -0.55 2.54
N VAL A 61 2.89 0.01 1.37
CA VAL A 61 2.87 -0.74 0.10
C VAL A 61 4.16 -1.55 -0.03
N ILE A 62 4.02 -2.87 -0.09
CA ILE A 62 5.12 -3.81 -0.28
C ILE A 62 5.44 -3.92 -1.77
N ILE A 63 6.69 -3.66 -2.12
CA ILE A 63 7.16 -3.70 -3.51
C ILE A 63 8.03 -4.96 -3.70
N PRO A 64 7.69 -5.84 -4.66
CA PRO A 64 8.51 -7.01 -4.95
C PRO A 64 9.90 -6.59 -5.50
N PRO A 65 10.91 -7.46 -5.43
CA PRO A 65 12.21 -7.18 -6.06
C PRO A 65 12.06 -6.93 -7.56
N LEU A 66 12.82 -5.97 -8.09
CA LEU A 66 12.89 -5.69 -9.52
C LEU A 66 13.59 -6.82 -10.28
N TRP A 67 14.53 -7.50 -9.63
CA TRP A 67 15.21 -8.66 -10.19
C TRP A 67 15.62 -9.63 -9.10
N ILE A 68 15.75 -10.90 -9.49
CA ILE A 68 16.19 -12.02 -8.66
C ILE A 68 17.21 -12.81 -9.48
N LYS A 69 18.35 -13.13 -8.87
CA LYS A 69 19.41 -13.96 -9.46
C LYS A 69 19.78 -15.09 -8.51
N LEU A 70 19.80 -16.30 -9.04
CA LEU A 70 20.35 -17.46 -8.36
C LEU A 70 21.80 -17.61 -8.81
N LEU A 71 22.72 -17.47 -7.87
CA LEU A 71 24.15 -17.67 -8.09
C LEU A 71 24.56 -19.00 -7.48
N THR A 72 25.44 -19.71 -8.18
CA THR A 72 26.03 -20.97 -7.71
C THR A 72 27.55 -20.89 -7.79
N ASN A 73 28.25 -21.51 -6.85
CA ASN A 73 29.70 -21.60 -6.86
C ASN A 73 30.19 -22.78 -7.73
N ARG A 74 30.21 -22.58 -9.06
CA ARG A 74 30.86 -23.39 -10.13
C ARG A 74 30.01 -24.39 -10.93
N GLU A 75 30.59 -24.74 -12.09
CA GLU A 75 30.00 -25.14 -13.37
C GLU A 75 29.74 -26.64 -13.59
N ALA A 76 29.82 -27.51 -12.59
CA ALA A 76 29.54 -28.94 -12.81
C ALA A 76 28.86 -29.61 -11.61
N ASN A 77 27.60 -29.99 -11.80
CA ASN A 77 26.77 -30.77 -10.89
C ASN A 77 27.34 -32.19 -10.75
N SER A 78 28.38 -32.34 -9.94
CA SER A 78 28.96 -33.62 -9.55
C SER A 78 28.29 -34.12 -8.26
N ALA A 79 27.88 -35.39 -8.26
CA ALA A 79 27.29 -36.05 -7.10
C ALA A 79 28.30 -36.13 -5.94
N GLY A 80 27.83 -35.97 -4.69
CA GLY A 80 28.66 -36.07 -3.49
C GLY A 80 29.40 -34.78 -3.09
N ARG A 81 29.20 -33.67 -3.80
CA ARG A 81 29.80 -32.36 -3.46
C ARG A 81 28.77 -31.42 -2.82
N TYR A 82 29.23 -30.57 -1.91
CA TYR A 82 28.44 -29.48 -1.36
C TYR A 82 28.50 -28.25 -2.28
N TYR A 83 27.34 -27.63 -2.53
CA TYR A 83 27.21 -26.42 -3.34
C TYR A 83 26.56 -25.31 -2.53
N THR A 84 27.00 -24.07 -2.74
CA THR A 84 26.38 -22.90 -2.14
C THR A 84 25.52 -22.21 -3.19
N VAL A 85 24.21 -22.24 -2.96
CA VAL A 85 23.24 -21.48 -3.75
C VAL A 85 22.98 -20.16 -3.04
N THR A 86 23.27 -19.06 -3.71
CA THR A 86 23.02 -17.70 -3.19
C THR A 86 21.88 -17.07 -3.96
N CYS A 87 20.83 -16.68 -3.25
CA CYS A 87 19.75 -15.88 -3.80
C CYS A 87 20.08 -14.40 -3.62
N GLN A 88 20.22 -13.67 -4.72
CA GLN A 88 20.37 -12.22 -4.72
C GLN A 88 19.12 -11.57 -5.29
N ALA A 89 18.55 -10.61 -4.58
CA ALA A 89 17.39 -9.85 -5.03
C ALA A 89 17.62 -8.36 -4.74
N ALA A 90 17.15 -7.46 -5.63
CA ALA A 90 17.25 -6.02 -5.39
C ALA A 90 16.02 -5.25 -5.87
N GLY A 91 15.87 -4.03 -5.37
CA GLY A 91 14.75 -3.13 -5.71
C GLY A 91 13.46 -3.39 -4.92
N ALA A 92 13.49 -4.30 -3.94
CA ALA A 92 12.37 -4.52 -3.04
C ALA A 92 12.24 -3.41 -1.99
N ARG A 93 11.01 -3.15 -1.54
CA ARG A 93 10.74 -2.27 -0.39
C ARG A 93 9.87 -3.04 0.62
N PRO A 94 10.48 -3.89 1.45
CA PRO A 94 9.76 -4.59 2.52
C PRO A 94 9.29 -3.59 3.59
N PRO A 95 8.28 -3.96 4.41
CA PRO A 95 7.97 -3.21 5.62
C PRO A 95 9.19 -3.19 6.56
N ALA A 96 9.44 -2.06 7.22
CA ALA A 96 10.42 -1.93 8.29
C ALA A 96 9.92 -2.55 9.60
#